data_AF-A0A382CX36-F1
#
_entry.id   AF-A0A382CX36-F1
#
_cell.length_a   1.000
_cell.length_b   1.000
_cell.length_c   1.000
_cell.angle_alpha   90.00
_cell.angle_beta   90.00
_cell.angle_gamma   90.00
#
_symmetry.space_group_name_H-M   'P 1'
#
loop_
_entity.id
_entity.type
_entity.pdbx_description
1 polymer ?
#
loop_
_entity_poly.entity_id
_entity_poly.type
_entity_poly.pdbx_seq_one_letter_code
_entity_poly.pdbx_strand_id
1 'polypeptide(L)'
;MDSDPKMCAYAHCDKHLIEMIPPYTQILCNTHHLLNPEGSIIKDLDELDPGFPFVQMELAVAWAKDTKTNYQWLHDLWFWMNKEYWYRFDGMHEDWNRLYNKLSHIPENIAEGDLTPPPQIDREWPKEYELEDEIQNTIAGYRDYYIDYCKENDAEWSTPEGATRTPPSWILEDANV
;
A
#
# COMPACT_ATOMS: atom_id res chain seq x y z
N MET A 1 4.52 -4.75 4.96
CA MET A 1 4.12 -5.85 5.88
C MET A 1 4.35 -7.24 5.30
N ASP A 2 4.46 -7.39 3.98
CA ASP A 2 4.80 -8.66 3.34
C ASP A 2 5.49 -8.38 2.00
N SER A 3 6.23 -9.35 1.45
CA SER A 3 6.81 -9.23 0.10
C SER A 3 5.77 -9.49 -0.98
N ASP A 4 4.76 -10.33 -0.71
CA ASP A 4 3.62 -10.56 -1.60
C ASP A 4 2.57 -9.45 -1.38
N PRO A 5 2.26 -8.62 -2.39
CA PRO A 5 1.26 -7.55 -2.27
C PRO A 5 -0.11 -8.05 -1.83
N LYS A 6 -0.50 -9.28 -2.19
CA LYS A 6 -1.76 -9.88 -1.78
C LYS A 6 -1.77 -10.17 -0.29
N MET A 7 -0.69 -10.74 0.23
CA MET A 7 -0.55 -11.02 1.66
C MET A 7 -0.44 -9.73 2.46
N CYS A 8 0.23 -8.71 1.91
CA CYS A 8 0.29 -7.37 2.47
C CYS A 8 -1.10 -6.72 2.55
N ALA A 9 -1.91 -6.80 1.49
CA ALA A 9 -3.29 -6.31 1.47
C ALA A 9 -4.15 -7.03 2.52
N TYR A 10 -4.09 -8.37 2.56
CA TYR A 10 -4.81 -9.19 3.52
C TYR A 10 -4.46 -8.85 4.99
N ALA A 11 -3.22 -8.47 5.25
CA ALA A 11 -2.79 -8.05 6.58
C ALA A 11 -3.46 -6.76 7.08
N HIS A 12 -3.87 -5.84 6.18
CA HIS A 12 -4.51 -4.59 6.59
C HIS A 12 -5.82 -4.89 7.35
N CYS A 13 -5.97 -4.33 8.55
CA CYS A 13 -7.25 -4.29 9.28
C CYS A 13 -8.25 -3.40 8.54
N ASP A 14 -9.53 -3.53 8.87
CA ASP A 14 -10.63 -2.85 8.16
C ASP A 14 -10.46 -1.34 8.12
N LYS A 15 -10.12 -0.73 9.26
CA LYS A 15 -9.88 0.72 9.36
C LYS A 15 -8.76 1.17 8.41
N HIS A 16 -7.59 0.53 8.51
CA HIS A 16 -6.43 0.92 7.72
C HIS A 16 -6.61 0.59 6.23
N LEU A 17 -7.33 -0.49 5.90
CA LEU A 17 -7.69 -0.83 4.52
C LEU A 17 -8.48 0.30 3.87
N ILE A 18 -9.49 0.84 4.56
CA ILE A 18 -10.32 1.96 4.09
C ILE A 18 -9.49 3.24 3.99
N GLU A 19 -8.68 3.53 5.01
CA GLU A 19 -7.90 4.77 5.09
C GLU A 19 -6.75 4.83 4.07
N MET A 20 -6.18 3.69 3.67
CA MET A 20 -4.97 3.63 2.83
C MET A 20 -5.22 3.49 1.33
N ILE A 21 -6.41 3.07 0.89
CA ILE A 21 -6.73 3.04 -0.54
C ILE A 21 -6.57 4.43 -1.17
N PRO A 22 -7.17 5.53 -0.65
CA PRO A 22 -7.06 6.84 -1.28
C PRO A 22 -5.62 7.40 -1.34
N PRO A 23 -4.79 7.31 -0.28
CA PRO A 23 -3.37 7.70 -0.37
C PRO A 23 -2.58 6.90 -1.42
N TYR A 24 -2.81 5.58 -1.52
CA TYR A 24 -2.13 4.76 -2.54
C TYR A 24 -2.62 5.10 -3.96
N THR A 25 -3.91 5.39 -4.13
CA THR A 25 -4.45 5.96 -5.37
C THR A 25 -3.70 7.24 -5.75
N GLN A 26 -3.57 8.18 -4.81
CA GLN A 26 -2.92 9.47 -5.05
C GLN A 26 -1.43 9.31 -5.40
N ILE A 27 -0.70 8.39 -4.76
CA ILE A 27 0.71 8.12 -5.10
C ILE A 27 0.85 7.64 -6.54
N LEU A 28 -0.03 6.72 -6.97
CA LEU A 28 -0.05 6.22 -8.34
C LEU A 28 -0.40 7.32 -9.34
N CYS A 29 -1.42 8.15 -9.05
CA CYS A 29 -1.78 9.31 -9.88
C CYS A 29 -0.63 10.31 -10.00
N ASN A 30 0.00 10.69 -8.88
CA ASN A 30 1.15 11.59 -8.85
C ASN A 30 2.32 11.04 -9.67
N THR A 31 2.56 9.72 -9.62
CA THR A 31 3.62 9.07 -10.39
C THR A 31 3.41 9.27 -11.90
N HIS A 32 2.16 9.13 -12.38
CA HIS A 32 1.81 9.42 -13.78
C HIS A 32 1.99 10.90 -14.13
N HIS A 33 1.51 11.82 -13.30
CA HIS A 33 1.69 13.26 -13.52
C HIS A 33 3.17 13.67 -13.63
N LEU A 34 4.03 13.07 -12.80
CA LEU A 34 5.45 13.43 -12.75
C LEU A 34 6.28 12.80 -13.88
N LEU A 35 5.98 11.56 -14.29
CA LEU A 35 6.72 10.88 -15.35
C LEU A 35 6.19 11.21 -16.74
N ASN A 36 4.88 11.41 -16.87
CA ASN A 36 4.15 11.51 -18.13
C ASN A 36 3.09 12.65 -18.10
N PRO A 37 3.47 13.91 -17.89
CA PRO A 37 2.51 15.02 -17.74
C PRO A 37 1.62 15.25 -18.98
N GLU A 38 2.08 14.86 -20.17
CA GLU A 38 1.32 14.95 -21.42
C GLU A 38 0.59 13.64 -21.78
N GLY A 39 0.58 12.66 -20.86
CA GLY A 39 -0.02 11.35 -21.06
C GLY A 39 -1.53 11.44 -21.27
N SER A 40 -2.07 10.64 -22.21
CA SER A 40 -3.49 10.69 -22.56
C SER A 40 -4.46 10.39 -21.40
N ILE A 41 -3.98 9.68 -20.37
CA ILE A 41 -4.77 9.33 -19.18
C ILE A 41 -4.79 10.42 -18.11
N ILE A 42 -3.88 11.41 -18.16
CA ILE A 42 -3.69 12.43 -17.11
C ILE A 42 -4.97 13.17 -16.77
N LYS A 43 -5.75 13.53 -17.78
CA LYS A 43 -7.07 14.19 -17.63
C LYS A 43 -8.13 13.36 -16.89
N ASP A 44 -7.92 12.04 -16.79
CA ASP A 44 -8.82 11.10 -16.14
C ASP A 44 -8.36 10.74 -14.72
N LEU A 45 -7.16 11.18 -14.30
CA LEU A 45 -6.59 10.92 -12.98
C LEU A 45 -6.99 12.01 -11.99
N ASP A 46 -6.81 11.74 -10.69
CA ASP A 46 -6.83 12.80 -9.68
C ASP A 46 -5.79 13.87 -9.99
N GLU A 47 -6.09 15.12 -9.63
CA GLU A 47 -5.15 16.22 -9.79
C GLU A 47 -3.83 15.93 -9.05
N LEU A 48 -2.73 16.48 -9.58
CA LEU A 48 -1.43 16.38 -8.92
C LEU A 48 -1.53 17.03 -7.53
N ASP A 49 -1.48 16.21 -6.50
CA ASP A 49 -1.51 16.66 -5.12
C ASP A 49 -0.19 16.29 -4.44
N PRO A 50 0.73 17.25 -4.21
CA PRO A 50 1.94 16.99 -3.43
C PRO A 50 1.67 16.74 -1.93
N GLY A 51 0.40 16.64 -1.53
CA GLY A 51 -0.22 16.78 -0.21
C GLY A 51 0.42 16.17 1.04
N PHE A 52 -0.09 16.71 2.16
CA PHE A 52 0.21 16.45 3.57
C PHE A 52 -0.08 15.00 4.01
N PRO A 53 0.68 14.41 4.96
CA PRO A 53 1.82 14.99 5.65
C PRO A 53 3.04 14.95 4.72
N PHE A 54 3.54 16.14 4.39
CA PHE A 54 4.25 16.48 3.14
C PHE A 54 5.61 15.80 2.93
N VAL A 55 6.02 14.84 3.76
CA VAL A 55 7.27 14.08 3.55
C VAL A 55 6.97 12.63 3.19
N GLN A 56 6.00 11.97 3.84
CA GLN A 56 5.71 10.56 3.57
C GLN A 56 5.16 10.37 2.16
N MET A 57 4.24 11.25 1.73
CA MET A 57 3.71 11.24 0.36
C MET A 57 4.82 11.47 -0.66
N GLU A 58 5.66 12.50 -0.46
CA GLU A 58 6.77 12.82 -1.37
C GLU A 58 7.75 11.65 -1.49
N LEU A 59 8.14 11.03 -0.37
CA LEU A 59 9.03 9.87 -0.36
C LEU A 59 8.39 8.66 -1.04
N ALA A 60 7.10 8.40 -0.80
CA ALA A 60 6.39 7.29 -1.41
C ALA A 60 6.24 7.47 -2.92
N VAL A 61 5.94 8.69 -3.38
CA VAL A 61 5.93 9.04 -4.81
C VAL A 61 7.33 8.92 -5.41
N ALA A 62 8.36 9.39 -4.71
CA ALA A 62 9.74 9.25 -5.15
C ALA A 62 10.15 7.79 -5.32
N TRP A 63 9.77 6.93 -4.38
CA TRP A 63 10.01 5.48 -4.46
C TRP A 63 9.21 4.82 -5.59
N ALA A 64 7.92 5.12 -5.69
CA ALA A 64 7.02 4.52 -6.69
C ALA A 64 7.44 4.87 -8.14
N LYS A 65 7.96 6.09 -8.37
CA LYS A 65 8.42 6.51 -9.70
C LYS A 65 9.85 6.08 -10.05
N ASP A 66 10.61 5.54 -9.10
CA ASP A 66 12.04 5.24 -9.27
C ASP A 66 12.27 4.08 -10.24
N THR A 67 11.54 2.98 -10.03
CA THR A 67 11.60 1.80 -10.91
C THR A 67 10.20 1.29 -11.23
N LYS A 68 10.07 0.65 -12.39
CA LYS A 68 8.86 -0.03 -12.83
C LYS A 68 8.40 -1.09 -11.83
N THR A 69 9.34 -1.79 -11.21
CA THR A 69 9.03 -2.83 -10.21
C THR A 69 8.44 -2.22 -8.95
N ASN A 70 8.91 -1.05 -8.51
CA ASN A 70 8.31 -0.33 -7.38
C ASN A 70 6.87 0.10 -7.69
N TYR A 71 6.64 0.74 -8.84
CA TYR A 71 5.29 1.11 -9.29
C TYR A 71 4.37 -0.11 -9.36
N GLN A 72 4.82 -1.19 -9.99
CA GLN A 72 4.03 -2.40 -10.14
C GLN A 72 3.67 -3.02 -8.79
N TRP A 73 4.62 -3.07 -7.85
CA TRP A 73 4.36 -3.60 -6.52
C TRP A 73 3.29 -2.76 -5.78
N LEU A 74 3.38 -1.43 -5.85
CA LEU A 74 2.38 -0.55 -5.24
C LEU A 74 1.01 -0.69 -5.90
N HIS A 75 0.97 -0.74 -7.23
CA HIS A 75 -0.26 -0.99 -7.98
C HIS A 75 -0.90 -2.33 -7.58
N ASP A 76 -0.10 -3.39 -7.47
CA ASP A 76 -0.60 -4.71 -7.11
C ASP A 76 -1.13 -4.73 -5.67
N LEU A 77 -0.46 -4.04 -4.75
CA LEU A 77 -0.96 -3.84 -3.39
C LEU A 77 -2.31 -3.12 -3.41
N TRP A 78 -2.40 -1.98 -4.10
CA TRP A 78 -3.63 -1.21 -4.25
C TRP A 78 -4.76 -2.05 -4.88
N PHE A 79 -4.44 -2.83 -5.91
CA PHE A 79 -5.38 -3.77 -6.53
C PHE A 79 -5.92 -4.79 -5.52
N TRP A 80 -5.03 -5.45 -4.78
CA TRP A 80 -5.43 -6.47 -3.81
C TRP A 80 -6.17 -5.87 -2.62
N MET A 81 -5.86 -4.64 -2.22
CA MET A 81 -6.62 -3.92 -1.19
C MET A 81 -8.05 -3.63 -1.64
N ASN A 82 -8.27 -3.23 -2.89
CA ASN A 82 -9.63 -3.08 -3.41
C ASN A 82 -10.38 -4.42 -3.48
N LYS A 83 -9.69 -5.52 -3.79
CA LYS A 83 -10.26 -6.88 -3.71
C LYS A 83 -10.61 -7.28 -2.27
N GLU A 84 -9.77 -6.93 -1.31
CA GLU A 84 -10.03 -7.12 0.12
C GLU A 84 -11.24 -6.30 0.56
N TYR A 85 -11.31 -5.02 0.18
CA TYR A 85 -12.45 -4.14 0.48
C TYR A 85 -13.76 -4.78 0.00
N TRP A 86 -13.77 -5.26 -1.25
CA TRP A 86 -14.93 -5.96 -1.80
C TRP A 86 -15.29 -7.23 -1.04
N TYR A 87 -14.29 -8.04 -0.68
CA TYR A 87 -14.53 -9.25 0.10
C TYR A 87 -15.12 -8.97 1.48
N ARG A 88 -14.67 -7.90 2.16
CA ARG A 88 -15.06 -7.63 3.55
C ARG A 88 -16.38 -6.87 3.67
N PHE A 89 -16.66 -5.97 2.73
CA PHE A 89 -17.75 -5.01 2.86
C PHE A 89 -18.84 -5.17 1.79
N ASP A 90 -18.74 -6.18 0.92
CA ASP A 90 -19.68 -6.46 -0.17
C ASP A 90 -19.97 -5.25 -1.08
N GLY A 91 -18.93 -4.44 -1.32
CA GLY A 91 -18.99 -3.21 -2.09
C GLY A 91 -17.65 -2.88 -2.73
N MET A 92 -17.65 -2.11 -3.81
CA MET A 92 -16.40 -1.71 -4.48
C MET A 92 -16.05 -0.27 -4.09
N HIS A 93 -14.80 -0.03 -3.67
CA HIS A 93 -14.34 1.32 -3.38
C HIS A 93 -14.44 2.22 -4.61
N GLU A 94 -14.70 3.52 -4.42
CA GLU A 94 -14.92 4.47 -5.51
C GLU A 94 -13.71 4.56 -6.45
N ASP A 95 -12.49 4.59 -5.88
CA ASP A 95 -11.25 4.63 -6.65
C ASP A 95 -11.10 3.47 -7.62
N TRP A 96 -11.53 2.25 -7.25
CA TRP A 96 -11.52 1.14 -8.19
C TRP A 96 -12.40 1.43 -9.41
N ASN A 97 -13.63 1.87 -9.18
CA ASN A 97 -14.59 2.11 -10.25
C ASN A 97 -14.10 3.20 -11.22
N ARG A 98 -13.40 4.21 -10.69
CA ARG A 98 -12.90 5.35 -11.47
C ARG A 98 -11.56 5.07 -12.15
N LEU A 99 -10.64 4.41 -11.46
CA LEU A 99 -9.22 4.43 -11.82
C LEU A 99 -8.59 3.05 -12.09
N TYR A 100 -9.29 1.94 -11.86
CA TYR A 100 -8.74 0.59 -12.08
C TYR A 100 -8.10 0.42 -13.46
N ASN A 101 -8.84 0.76 -14.53
CA ASN A 101 -8.33 0.65 -15.89
C ASN A 101 -7.22 1.67 -16.20
N LYS A 102 -7.12 2.78 -15.45
CA LYS A 102 -6.14 3.83 -15.69
C LYS A 102 -4.81 3.47 -15.05
N LEU A 103 -4.84 3.13 -13.76
CA LEU A 103 -3.65 2.85 -12.96
C LEU A 103 -3.02 1.48 -13.28
N SER A 104 -3.75 0.58 -13.96
CA SER A 104 -3.17 -0.64 -14.54
C SER A 104 -2.17 -0.39 -15.65
N HIS A 105 -2.12 0.82 -16.21
CA HIS A 105 -1.10 1.21 -17.18
C HIS A 105 0.14 1.70 -16.43
N ILE A 106 1.30 1.18 -16.83
CA ILE A 106 2.59 1.63 -16.32
C ILE A 106 2.96 2.96 -17.00
N PRO A 107 3.49 3.97 -16.28
CA PRO A 107 4.00 5.19 -16.89
C PRO A 107 5.11 4.91 -17.92
N GLU A 108 5.02 5.48 -19.12
CA GLU A 108 5.94 5.24 -20.25
C GLU A 108 7.41 5.59 -19.96
N ASN A 109 7.69 6.65 -19.17
CA ASN A 109 9.06 7.11 -18.88
C ASN A 109 9.66 6.54 -17.57
N ILE A 110 9.05 5.51 -17.00
CA ILE A 110 9.58 4.88 -15.79
C ILE A 110 10.81 4.02 -16.12
N ALA A 111 11.84 4.08 -15.28
CA ALA A 111 13.03 3.25 -15.47
C ALA A 111 12.73 1.77 -15.14
N GLU A 112 13.37 0.85 -15.86
CA GLU A 112 13.43 -0.55 -15.44
C GLU A 112 14.39 -0.69 -14.25
N GLY A 113 14.11 -1.60 -13.33
CA GLY A 113 14.94 -1.83 -12.15
C GLY A 113 14.31 -2.84 -11.20
N ASP A 114 15.08 -3.30 -10.22
CA ASP A 114 14.62 -4.25 -9.21
C ASP A 114 13.70 -3.54 -8.17
N LEU A 115 12.98 -4.35 -7.37
CA LEU A 115 12.22 -3.85 -6.24
C LEU A 115 13.18 -3.29 -5.19
N THR A 116 12.98 -2.05 -4.77
CA THR A 116 13.71 -1.45 -3.65
C THR A 116 12.82 -1.32 -2.43
N PRO A 117 13.37 -1.24 -1.21
CA PRO A 117 12.56 -1.07 0.00
C PRO A 117 11.75 0.24 -0.04
N PRO A 118 10.44 0.20 0.28
CA PRO A 118 9.63 1.42 0.38
C PRO A 118 10.06 2.28 1.59
N PRO A 119 9.77 3.60 1.56
CA PRO A 119 10.18 4.52 2.62
C PRO A 119 9.44 4.24 3.94
N GLN A 120 10.19 4.15 5.03
CA GLN A 120 9.62 3.90 6.36
C GLN A 120 8.65 5.02 6.79
N ILE A 121 7.54 4.63 7.44
CA ILE A 121 6.47 5.55 7.89
C ILE A 121 6.94 6.46 9.03
N ASP A 122 7.82 5.95 9.90
CA ASP A 122 8.34 6.68 11.05
C ASP A 122 9.87 6.59 11.09
N ARG A 123 10.53 7.75 11.18
CA ARG A 123 11.99 7.86 11.35
C ARG A 123 12.45 7.51 12.76
N GLU A 124 11.52 7.48 13.74
CA GLU A 124 11.78 7.17 15.15
C GLU A 124 11.61 5.68 15.46
N TRP A 125 11.15 4.88 14.49
CA TRP A 125 11.07 3.41 14.58
C TRP A 125 12.09 2.65 13.70
N PRO A 126 13.39 3.03 13.65
CA PRO A 126 14.38 2.21 12.98
C PRO A 126 14.78 1.09 13.94
N LYS A 127 13.92 0.08 14.11
CA LYS A 127 14.43 -1.22 14.55
C LYS A 127 15.24 -1.78 13.39
N GLU A 128 16.55 -1.61 13.47
CA GLU A 128 17.47 -2.30 12.59
C GLU A 128 17.50 -3.78 13.02
N TYR A 129 16.92 -4.66 12.21
CA TYR A 129 16.93 -6.10 12.48
C TYR A 129 18.24 -6.77 12.05
N GLU A 130 19.21 -5.99 11.54
CA GLU A 130 20.49 -6.45 11.00
C GLU A 130 20.36 -7.69 10.07
N LEU A 131 19.23 -7.85 9.37
CA LEU A 131 19.03 -8.96 8.43
C LEU A 131 19.85 -8.73 7.16
N GLU A 132 20.21 -9.82 6.48
CA GLU A 132 21.00 -9.78 5.24
C GLU A 132 20.27 -9.10 4.07
N ASP A 133 18.92 -9.11 4.08
CA ASP A 133 18.07 -8.55 3.03
C ASP A 133 17.34 -7.30 3.52
N GLU A 134 17.56 -6.17 2.83
CA GLU A 134 16.95 -4.88 3.16
C GLU A 134 15.42 -4.89 3.03
N ILE A 135 14.87 -5.70 2.13
CA ILE A 135 13.42 -5.87 1.99
C ILE A 135 12.88 -6.62 3.21
N GLN A 136 13.52 -7.70 3.67
CA GLN A 136 13.12 -8.38 4.90
C GLN A 136 13.23 -7.46 6.13
N ASN A 137 14.30 -6.67 6.25
CA ASN A 137 14.44 -5.67 7.32
C ASN A 137 13.26 -4.70 7.33
N THR A 138 12.90 -4.19 6.15
CA THR A 138 11.76 -3.29 5.97
C THR A 138 10.44 -3.97 6.33
N ILE A 139 10.22 -5.21 5.90
CA ILE A 139 9.02 -5.99 6.25
C ILE A 139 8.91 -6.18 7.76
N ALA A 140 10.00 -6.54 8.44
CA ALA A 140 10.02 -6.72 9.89
C ALA A 140 9.69 -5.41 10.62
N GLY A 141 10.28 -4.28 10.20
CA GLY A 141 9.97 -2.96 10.75
C GLY A 141 8.50 -2.59 10.61
N TYR A 142 7.92 -2.81 9.42
CA TYR A 142 6.49 -2.57 9.20
C TYR A 142 5.59 -3.50 10.01
N ARG A 143 5.95 -4.78 10.17
CA ARG A 143 5.15 -5.73 10.97
C ARG A 143 5.12 -5.31 12.43
N ASP A 144 6.25 -4.92 13.01
CA ASP A 144 6.33 -4.42 14.38
C ASP A 144 5.45 -3.18 14.60
N TYR A 145 5.61 -2.17 13.74
CA TYR A 145 4.75 -0.99 13.77
C TYR A 145 3.27 -1.37 13.68
N TYR A 146 2.94 -2.31 12.79
CA TYR A 146 1.56 -2.67 12.53
C TYR A 146 0.93 -3.48 13.66
N ILE A 147 1.71 -4.33 14.34
CA ILE A 147 1.28 -5.03 15.55
C ILE A 147 0.88 -4.00 16.62
N ASP A 148 1.70 -2.99 16.85
CA ASP A 148 1.42 -1.94 17.83
C ASP A 148 0.22 -1.08 17.42
N TYR A 149 0.13 -0.67 16.15
CA TYR A 149 -1.06 0.00 15.61
C TYR A 149 -2.34 -0.81 15.85
N CYS A 150 -2.30 -2.12 15.61
CA CYS A 150 -3.47 -2.99 15.78
C CYS A 150 -3.91 -3.09 17.24
N LYS A 151 -2.97 -3.12 18.19
CA LYS A 151 -3.24 -3.10 19.63
C LYS A 151 -3.85 -1.77 20.08
N GLU A 152 -3.34 -0.66 19.58
CA GLU A 152 -3.78 0.68 19.98
C GLU A 152 -5.14 1.07 19.40
N ASN A 153 -5.55 0.46 18.29
CA ASN A 153 -6.75 0.81 17.54
C ASN A 153 -7.85 -0.26 17.57
N ASP A 154 -7.72 -1.29 18.42
CA ASP A 154 -8.65 -2.44 18.49
C ASP A 154 -8.98 -3.00 17.10
N ALA A 155 -7.92 -3.35 16.35
CA ALA A 155 -8.06 -3.68 14.94
C ALA A 155 -8.98 -4.89 14.68
N GLU A 156 -9.83 -4.75 13.66
CA GLU A 156 -10.78 -5.78 13.22
C GLU A 156 -10.52 -6.20 11.76
N TRP A 157 -10.89 -7.44 11.44
CA TRP A 157 -10.87 -8.00 10.09
C TRP A 157 -12.22 -8.64 9.79
N SER A 158 -13.15 -7.85 9.25
CA SER A 158 -14.45 -8.34 8.84
C SER A 158 -14.33 -9.41 7.77
N THR A 159 -15.27 -10.36 7.78
CA THR A 159 -15.37 -11.40 6.76
C THR A 159 -16.85 -11.69 6.44
N PRO A 160 -17.16 -12.19 5.24
CA PRO A 160 -18.51 -12.66 4.91
C PRO A 160 -19.00 -13.72 5.89
N GLU A 161 -20.32 -13.80 6.07
CA GLU A 161 -20.95 -14.79 6.94
C GLU A 161 -20.50 -16.22 6.58
N GLY A 162 -20.07 -16.99 7.58
CA GLY A 162 -19.60 -18.37 7.41
C GLY A 162 -18.15 -18.50 6.94
N ALA A 163 -17.43 -17.39 6.73
CA ALA A 163 -16.00 -17.44 6.45
C ALA A 163 -15.19 -17.87 7.69
N THR A 164 -14.10 -18.59 7.46
CA THR A 164 -13.17 -19.06 8.51
C THR A 164 -11.82 -18.34 8.46
N ARG A 165 -11.73 -17.25 7.69
CA ARG A 165 -10.48 -16.52 7.50
C ARG A 165 -10.18 -15.68 8.74
N THR A 166 -9.05 -15.93 9.38
CA THR A 166 -8.54 -15.12 10.49
C THR A 166 -7.62 -14.01 9.98
N PRO A 167 -7.15 -13.07 10.82
CA PRO A 167 -5.99 -12.24 10.51
C PRO A 167 -4.70 -13.07 10.38
N PRO A 168 -3.60 -12.52 9.80
CA PRO A 168 -2.29 -13.16 9.82
C PRO A 168 -1.84 -13.55 11.24
N SER A 169 -1.22 -14.71 11.39
CA SER A 169 -0.82 -15.23 12.71
C SER A 169 0.15 -14.31 13.46
N TRP A 170 1.07 -13.64 12.74
CA TRP A 170 2.04 -12.71 13.34
C TRP A 170 1.37 -11.46 13.95
N ILE A 171 0.10 -11.18 13.64
CA ILE A 171 -0.68 -10.14 14.33
C ILE A 171 -1.33 -10.71 15.61
N LEU A 172 -1.79 -11.95 15.55
CA LEU A 172 -2.52 -12.63 16.63
C LEU A 172 -1.61 -13.13 17.76
N GLU A 173 -0.36 -13.47 17.47
CA GLU A 173 0.57 -14.05 18.46
C GLU A 173 1.06 -13.03 19.51
N ASP A 174 0.92 -11.72 19.26
CA ASP A 174 1.31 -10.65 20.18
C ASP A 174 0.16 -9.76 20.66
N ALA A 175 -1.06 -9.91 20.11
CA ALA A 175 -2.24 -9.23 20.59
C ALA A 175 -2.93 -10.10 21.67
N ASN A 176 -2.54 -9.91 22.93
CA ASN A 176 -3.10 -10.57 24.13
C ASN A 176 -4.50 -11.19 23.92
N VAL A 177 -4.52 -12.50 23.67
CA VAL A 177 -5.66 -13.40 23.96
C VAL A 177 -5.48 -13.97 25.35
#